data_AF-A0A351F847-F1
#
_entry.id   AF-A0A351F847-F1
#
_cell.length_a   1.000
_cell.length_b   1.000
_cell.length_c   1.000
_cell.angle_alpha   90.00
_cell.angle_beta   90.00
_cell.angle_gamma   90.00
#
_symmetry.space_group_name_H-M   'P 1'
#
loop_
_entity.id
_entity.type
_entity.pdbx_description
1 polymer ?
#
loop_
_entity_poly.entity_id
_entity_poly.type
_entity_poly.pdbx_seq_one_letter_code
_entity_poly.pdbx_strand_id
1 'polypeptide(L)'
;MKALQDGAETASVLEELHKSFATLTQEEQKYANIFLHDVQNGDVTVDEGKTLRDYITEYMTRAKNDQIHRFATTIGIDEGLLRSFMQMKVTEANINEFGRFDKLKATVDRTTVKAFLEVLEDSSIKPFQLNMKLDQILRRFIFEGGFDF
;
A
#
# COMPACT_ATOMS: atom_id res chain seq x y z
N MET A 1 -6.14 14.67 -48.37
CA MET A 1 -6.60 13.46 -47.67
C MET A 1 -5.73 13.30 -46.42
N LYS A 2 -6.21 13.66 -45.23
CA LYS A 2 -5.47 13.44 -43.96
C LYS A 2 -6.41 13.19 -42.75
N ALA A 3 -7.65 12.80 -43.02
CA ALA A 3 -8.69 12.59 -41.99
C ALA A 3 -9.05 11.11 -41.79
N LEU A 4 -8.36 10.19 -42.47
CA LEU A 4 -8.64 8.74 -42.40
C LEU A 4 -7.58 7.95 -41.61
N GLN A 5 -6.44 8.57 -41.25
CA GLN A 5 -5.39 7.92 -40.44
C GLN A 5 -5.68 8.03 -38.92
N ASP A 6 -6.22 9.16 -38.46
CA ASP A 6 -6.52 9.39 -37.03
C ASP A 6 -7.57 8.43 -36.45
N GLY A 7 -8.57 8.02 -37.23
CA GLY A 7 -9.66 7.15 -36.73
C GLY A 7 -9.27 5.68 -36.55
N ALA A 8 -8.29 5.19 -37.32
CA ALA A 8 -7.82 3.81 -37.25
C ALA A 8 -6.77 3.63 -36.14
N GLU A 9 -5.86 4.60 -35.97
CA GLU A 9 -4.87 4.60 -34.90
C GLU A 9 -5.53 4.75 -33.52
N THR A 10 -6.51 5.66 -33.40
CA THR A 10 -7.25 5.84 -32.13
C THR A 10 -8.04 4.59 -31.73
N ALA A 11 -8.67 3.90 -32.70
CA ALA A 11 -9.39 2.65 -32.42
C ALA A 11 -8.45 1.52 -31.98
N SER A 12 -7.28 1.39 -32.62
CA SER A 12 -6.25 0.42 -32.25
C SER A 12 -5.70 0.66 -30.84
N VAL A 13 -5.39 1.91 -30.49
CA VAL A 13 -4.91 2.27 -29.14
C VAL A 13 -5.97 1.99 -28.08
N LEU A 14 -7.24 2.30 -28.38
CA LEU A 14 -8.36 2.00 -27.48
C LEU A 14 -8.54 0.49 -27.27
N GLU A 15 -8.38 -0.31 -28.32
CA GLU A 15 -8.50 -1.77 -28.25
C GLU A 15 -7.36 -2.41 -27.43
N GLU A 16 -6.13 -1.93 -27.59
CA GLU A 16 -4.98 -2.37 -26.78
C GLU A 16 -5.14 -1.98 -25.30
N LEU A 17 -5.68 -0.78 -25.03
CA LEU A 17 -6.02 -0.36 -23.68
C LEU A 17 -7.10 -1.27 -23.07
N HIS A 18 -8.20 -1.51 -23.78
CA HIS A 18 -9.28 -2.39 -23.31
C HIS A 18 -8.80 -3.83 -23.06
N LYS A 19 -7.97 -4.38 -23.95
CA LYS A 19 -7.36 -5.71 -23.75
C LYS A 19 -6.46 -5.74 -22.52
N SER A 20 -5.68 -4.70 -22.30
CA SER A 20 -4.84 -4.58 -21.11
C SER A 20 -5.69 -4.62 -19.84
N PHE A 21 -6.74 -3.79 -19.77
CA PHE A 21 -7.68 -3.73 -18.64
C PHE A 21 -8.43 -5.04 -18.38
N ALA A 22 -8.85 -5.76 -19.43
CA ALA A 22 -9.56 -7.03 -19.30
C ALA A 22 -8.74 -8.13 -18.60
N THR A 23 -7.41 -7.99 -18.58
CA THR A 23 -6.50 -8.93 -17.90
C THR A 23 -6.09 -8.49 -16.49
N LEU A 24 -6.47 -7.29 -16.06
CA LEU A 24 -6.12 -6.75 -14.75
C LEU A 24 -7.09 -7.25 -13.68
N THR A 25 -6.54 -7.54 -12.50
CA THR A 25 -7.30 -7.70 -11.26
C THR A 25 -7.98 -6.39 -10.85
N GLN A 26 -8.96 -6.47 -9.95
CA GLN A 26 -9.66 -5.27 -9.44
C GLN A 26 -8.70 -4.26 -8.78
N GLU A 27 -7.69 -4.75 -8.09
CA GLU A 27 -6.66 -3.90 -7.48
C GLU A 27 -5.82 -3.20 -8.56
N GLU A 28 -5.34 -3.93 -9.55
CA GLU A 28 -4.60 -3.36 -10.67
C GLU A 28 -5.45 -2.35 -11.46
N GLN A 29 -6.75 -2.61 -11.66
CA GLN A 29 -7.67 -1.68 -12.33
C GLN A 29 -7.79 -0.36 -11.57
N LYS A 30 -7.83 -0.39 -10.23
CA LYS A 30 -7.82 0.83 -9.40
C LYS A 30 -6.59 1.68 -9.70
N TYR A 31 -5.40 1.09 -9.72
CA TYR A 31 -4.16 1.83 -9.97
C TYR A 31 -3.99 2.23 -11.44
N ALA A 32 -4.51 1.43 -12.37
CA ALA A 32 -4.58 1.79 -13.78
C ALA A 32 -5.43 3.05 -13.98
N ASN A 33 -6.58 3.15 -13.29
CA ASN A 33 -7.43 4.34 -13.36
C ASN A 33 -6.74 5.59 -12.79
N ILE A 34 -5.99 5.46 -11.68
CA ILE A 34 -5.20 6.58 -11.12
C ILE A 34 -4.15 7.03 -12.13
N PHE A 35 -3.35 6.09 -12.66
CA PHE A 35 -2.32 6.39 -13.65
C PHE A 35 -2.89 7.11 -14.89
N LEU A 36 -4.01 6.62 -15.44
CA LEU A 36 -4.65 7.26 -16.59
C LEU A 36 -5.12 8.69 -16.28
N HIS A 37 -5.64 8.93 -15.08
CA HIS A 37 -6.07 10.26 -14.66
C HIS A 37 -4.88 11.22 -14.55
N ASP A 38 -3.78 10.76 -13.97
CA ASP A 38 -2.56 11.55 -13.80
C ASP A 38 -1.90 11.87 -15.16
N VAL A 39 -1.99 10.96 -16.14
CA VAL A 39 -1.55 11.24 -17.53
C VAL A 39 -2.46 12.28 -18.20
N GLN A 40 -3.79 12.19 -18.00
CA GLN A 40 -4.75 13.15 -18.57
C GLN A 40 -4.57 14.56 -17.99
N ASN A 41 -4.24 14.66 -16.70
CA ASN A 41 -3.98 15.93 -16.03
C ASN A 41 -2.59 16.50 -16.35
N GLY A 42 -1.69 15.71 -16.94
CA GLY A 42 -0.32 16.09 -17.23
C GLY A 42 0.65 15.94 -16.04
N ASP A 43 0.22 15.26 -14.97
CA ASP A 43 1.03 14.99 -13.77
C ASP A 43 2.08 13.90 -14.02
N VAL A 44 1.85 13.03 -15.02
CA VAL A 44 2.79 11.98 -15.43
C VAL A 44 3.02 12.00 -16.94
N THR A 45 4.31 11.92 -17.31
CA THR A 45 4.74 11.69 -18.69
C THR A 45 5.05 10.21 -18.91
N VAL A 46 4.55 9.64 -20.00
CA VAL A 46 4.75 8.24 -20.37
C VAL A 46 6.13 8.06 -21.02
N ASP A 47 6.85 7.03 -20.61
CA ASP A 47 8.15 6.61 -21.11
C ASP A 47 7.94 5.51 -22.16
N GLU A 48 8.54 5.68 -23.34
CA GLU A 48 8.45 4.74 -24.46
C GLU A 48 8.97 3.33 -24.11
N GLY A 49 9.82 3.20 -23.09
CA GLY A 49 10.33 1.92 -22.60
C GLY A 49 9.43 1.20 -21.60
N LYS A 50 8.32 1.80 -21.15
CA LYS A 50 7.46 1.26 -20.10
C LYS A 50 6.08 0.87 -20.62
N THR A 51 5.60 -0.27 -20.16
CA THR A 51 4.23 -0.73 -20.41
C THR A 51 3.26 -0.17 -19.37
N LEU A 52 1.95 -0.19 -19.67
CA LEU A 52 0.91 0.13 -18.69
C LEU A 52 1.06 -0.71 -17.40
N ARG A 53 1.46 -1.99 -17.51
CA ARG A 53 1.68 -2.85 -16.35
C ARG A 53 2.85 -2.40 -15.48
N ASP A 54 3.90 -1.86 -16.08
CA ASP A 54 5.03 -1.29 -15.32
C ASP A 54 4.56 -0.10 -14.50
N TYR A 55 3.76 0.80 -15.08
CA TYR A 55 3.16 1.92 -14.37
C TYR A 55 2.22 1.47 -13.25
N ILE A 56 1.33 0.52 -13.51
CA ILE A 56 0.45 -0.04 -12.48
C ILE A 56 1.29 -0.58 -11.32
N THR A 57 2.34 -1.33 -11.61
CA THR A 57 3.26 -1.90 -10.61
C THR A 57 3.95 -0.81 -9.80
N GLU A 58 4.40 0.27 -10.44
CA GLU A 58 5.01 1.42 -9.76
C GLU A 58 4.03 2.11 -8.81
N TYR A 59 2.80 2.37 -9.27
CA TYR A 59 1.76 2.99 -8.45
C TYR A 59 1.37 2.12 -7.25
N MET A 60 1.20 0.82 -7.47
CA MET A 60 0.95 -0.16 -6.40
C MET A 60 2.09 -0.17 -5.37
N THR A 61 3.33 -0.19 -5.87
CA THR A 61 4.53 -0.22 -5.01
C THR A 61 4.65 1.06 -4.19
N ARG A 62 4.41 2.22 -4.80
CA ARG A 62 4.39 3.52 -4.10
C ARG A 62 3.30 3.56 -3.04
N ALA A 63 2.06 3.22 -3.41
CA ALA A 63 0.94 3.21 -2.47
C ALA A 63 1.22 2.32 -1.25
N LYS A 64 1.76 1.11 -1.47
CA LYS A 64 2.15 0.21 -0.38
C LYS A 64 3.28 0.78 0.48
N ASN A 65 4.29 1.38 -0.14
CA ASN A 65 5.39 2.01 0.59
C ASN A 65 4.90 3.18 1.44
N ASP A 66 3.97 3.97 0.93
CA ASP A 66 3.39 5.10 1.64
C ASP A 66 2.50 4.65 2.79
N GLN A 67 1.74 3.56 2.62
CA GLN A 67 0.97 2.94 3.71
C GLN A 67 1.87 2.48 4.85
N ILE A 68 2.98 1.78 4.53
CA ILE A 68 3.95 1.35 5.54
C ILE A 68 4.58 2.56 6.24
N HIS A 69 4.95 3.60 5.48
CA HIS A 69 5.52 4.81 6.04
C HIS A 69 4.56 5.56 6.97
N ARG A 70 3.31 5.77 6.53
CA ARG A 70 2.26 6.40 7.36
C ARG A 70 2.00 5.60 8.62
N PHE A 71 1.82 4.28 8.50
CA PHE A 71 1.62 3.42 9.66
C PHE A 71 2.82 3.49 10.62
N ALA A 72 4.05 3.40 10.09
CA ALA A 72 5.26 3.46 10.91
C ALA A 72 5.37 4.76 11.69
N THR A 73 5.08 5.89 11.02
CA THR A 73 5.10 7.24 11.60
C THR A 73 4.00 7.41 12.66
N THR A 74 2.76 6.97 12.36
CA THR A 74 1.61 7.11 13.27
C THR A 74 1.75 6.26 14.53
N ILE A 75 2.32 5.07 14.41
CA ILE A 75 2.52 4.14 15.54
C ILE A 75 3.84 4.42 16.27
N GLY A 76 4.79 5.09 15.61
CA GLY A 76 6.15 5.30 16.14
C GLY A 76 6.96 4.01 16.18
N ILE A 77 6.84 3.16 15.15
CA ILE A 77 7.57 1.88 15.03
C ILE A 77 8.72 2.00 14.05
N ASP A 78 9.79 1.22 14.24
CA ASP A 78 10.89 1.15 13.28
C ASP A 78 10.40 0.67 11.90
N GLU A 79 10.40 1.60 10.95
CA GLU A 79 9.90 1.37 9.59
C GLU A 79 10.74 0.32 8.84
N GLY A 80 12.06 0.34 9.02
CA GLY A 80 12.96 -0.60 8.35
C GLY A 80 12.69 -2.04 8.78
N LEU A 81 12.57 -2.26 10.09
CA LEU A 81 12.19 -3.55 10.64
C LEU A 81 10.78 -3.96 10.23
N LEU A 82 9.81 -3.04 10.21
CA LEU A 82 8.45 -3.34 9.75
C LEU A 82 8.44 -3.80 8.28
N ARG A 83 9.16 -3.11 7.40
CA ARG A 83 9.31 -3.47 5.97
C ARG A 83 9.91 -4.87 5.82
N SER A 84 11.03 -5.14 6.49
CA SER A 84 11.64 -6.47 6.48
C SER A 84 10.70 -7.54 7.05
N PHE A 85 9.91 -7.19 8.07
CA PHE A 85 8.96 -8.12 8.68
C PHE A 85 7.84 -8.53 7.74
N MET A 86 7.24 -7.58 7.03
CA MET A 86 6.15 -7.84 6.08
C MET A 86 6.62 -8.64 4.87
N GLN A 87 7.89 -8.52 4.47
CA GLN A 87 8.47 -9.33 3.39
C GLN A 87 8.59 -10.82 3.73
N MET A 88 8.69 -11.18 5.02
CA MET A 88 8.81 -12.57 5.46
C MET A 88 7.55 -13.42 5.25
N LYS A 89 6.41 -12.81 4.88
CA LYS A 89 5.11 -13.50 4.65
C LYS A 89 4.77 -14.49 5.78
N VAL A 90 4.78 -13.98 7.00
CA VAL A 90 4.53 -14.74 8.22
C VAL A 90 3.07 -15.20 8.31
N THR A 91 2.81 -16.27 9.05
CA THR A 91 1.48 -16.77 9.41
C THR A 91 1.23 -16.61 10.90
N GLU A 92 -0.02 -16.79 11.35
CA GLU A 92 -0.32 -16.77 12.79
C GLU A 92 0.53 -17.74 13.60
N ALA A 93 0.81 -18.92 13.05
CA ALA A 93 1.59 -19.97 13.72
C ALA A 93 3.06 -19.58 13.88
N ASN A 94 3.64 -18.85 12.92
CA ASN A 94 5.08 -18.59 12.90
C ASN A 94 5.46 -17.13 13.17
N ILE A 95 4.51 -16.20 13.24
CA ILE A 95 4.78 -14.75 13.35
C ILE A 95 5.79 -14.39 14.45
N ASN A 96 5.77 -15.08 15.60
CA ASN A 96 6.71 -14.82 16.68
C ASN A 96 7.83 -15.86 16.83
N GLU A 97 8.11 -16.67 15.80
CA GLU A 97 9.27 -17.55 15.79
C GLU A 97 10.56 -16.75 16.06
N PHE A 98 11.41 -17.30 16.92
CA PHE A 98 12.66 -16.65 17.37
C PHE A 98 12.46 -15.27 18.03
N GLY A 99 11.24 -14.98 18.52
CA GLY A 99 10.89 -13.71 19.16
C GLY A 99 10.87 -12.52 18.20
N ARG A 100 10.79 -12.75 16.88
CA ARG A 100 10.89 -11.68 15.88
C ARG A 100 9.79 -10.63 16.01
N PHE A 101 8.57 -11.05 16.35
CA PHE A 101 7.45 -10.12 16.48
C PHE A 101 7.57 -9.30 17.76
N ASP A 102 8.04 -9.90 18.85
CA ASP A 102 8.32 -9.18 20.09
C ASP A 102 9.45 -8.15 19.91
N LYS A 103 10.48 -8.47 19.12
CA LYS A 103 11.54 -7.51 18.75
C LYS A 103 10.98 -6.33 17.97
N LEU A 104 10.07 -6.57 17.02
CA LEU A 104 9.41 -5.49 16.28
C LEU A 104 8.54 -4.62 17.21
N LYS A 105 7.71 -5.23 18.06
CA LYS A 105 6.90 -4.48 19.04
C LYS A 105 7.75 -3.66 20.02
N ALA A 106 8.97 -4.12 20.33
CA ALA A 106 9.87 -3.41 21.23
C ALA A 106 10.40 -2.09 20.66
N THR A 107 10.29 -1.85 19.34
CA THR A 107 10.69 -0.58 18.73
C THR A 107 9.60 0.49 18.73
N VAL A 108 8.39 0.14 19.17
CA VAL A 108 7.24 1.05 19.19
C VAL A 108 7.41 2.09 20.29
N ASP A 109 7.29 3.36 19.95
CA ASP A 109 7.08 4.43 20.91
C ASP A 109 5.68 4.33 21.53
N ARG A 110 5.66 3.83 22.77
CA ARG A 110 4.44 3.63 23.57
C ARG A 110 3.65 4.92 23.79
N THR A 111 4.30 6.08 23.83
CA THR A 111 3.61 7.37 24.01
C THR A 111 2.84 7.73 22.76
N THR A 112 3.50 7.61 21.60
CA THR A 112 2.92 7.91 20.29
C THR A 112 1.74 6.99 19.98
N VAL A 113 1.91 5.66 20.08
CA VAL A 113 0.80 4.74 19.81
C VAL A 113 -0.35 4.86 20.79
N LYS A 114 -0.09 5.20 22.07
CA LYS A 114 -1.15 5.41 23.04
C LYS A 114 -2.01 6.61 22.63
N ALA A 115 -1.40 7.75 22.34
CA ALA A 115 -2.12 8.96 21.93
C ALA A 115 -2.95 8.70 20.66
N PHE A 116 -2.38 7.98 19.69
CA PHE A 116 -3.10 7.59 18.47
C PHE A 116 -4.33 6.70 18.77
N LEU A 117 -4.17 5.65 19.58
CA LEU A 117 -5.28 4.76 19.93
C LEU A 117 -6.38 5.47 20.73
N GLU A 118 -6.01 6.43 21.58
CA GLU A 118 -6.98 7.23 22.34
C GLU A 118 -7.82 8.12 21.41
N VAL A 119 -7.21 8.71 20.38
CA VAL A 119 -7.91 9.47 19.33
C VAL A 119 -8.80 8.55 18.49
N LEU A 120 -8.28 7.38 18.10
CA LEU A 120 -9.02 6.42 17.27
C LEU A 120 -10.27 5.87 17.97
N GLU A 121 -10.21 5.67 19.29
CA GLU A 121 -11.30 5.08 20.08
C GLU A 121 -12.15 6.10 20.84
N ASP A 122 -11.85 7.40 20.69
CA ASP A 122 -12.49 8.49 21.45
C ASP A 122 -12.56 8.19 22.96
N SER A 123 -11.52 7.55 23.50
CA SER A 123 -11.50 7.09 24.89
C SER A 123 -10.08 6.87 25.40
N SER A 124 -9.88 6.99 26.72
CA SER A 124 -8.55 6.77 27.29
C SER A 124 -8.17 5.30 27.37
N ILE A 125 -6.94 4.98 26.96
CA ILE A 125 -6.38 3.64 26.96
C ILE A 125 -5.63 3.39 28.27
N LYS A 126 -6.08 2.38 29.03
CA LYS A 126 -5.39 1.97 30.25
C LYS A 126 -4.04 1.30 29.91
N PRO A 127 -3.00 1.43 30.77
CA PRO A 127 -1.69 0.86 30.50
C PRO A 127 -1.69 -0.64 30.17
N PHE A 128 -2.56 -1.43 30.81
CA PHE A 128 -2.66 -2.87 30.55
C PHE A 128 -3.34 -3.20 29.21
N GLN A 129 -4.17 -2.31 28.66
CA GLN A 129 -4.85 -2.49 27.38
C GLN A 129 -3.94 -2.13 26.20
N LEU A 130 -2.99 -1.21 26.41
CA LEU A 130 -2.10 -0.71 25.36
C LEU A 130 -1.36 -1.83 24.64
N ASN A 131 -0.77 -2.77 25.37
CA ASN A 131 -0.02 -3.88 24.77
C ASN A 131 -0.90 -4.79 23.92
N MET A 132 -2.12 -5.08 24.38
CA MET A 132 -3.07 -5.92 23.64
C MET A 132 -3.52 -5.23 22.35
N LYS A 133 -3.82 -3.94 22.41
CA LYS A 133 -4.27 -3.16 21.24
C LYS A 133 -3.15 -2.97 20.22
N LEU A 134 -1.93 -2.68 20.68
CA LEU A 134 -0.74 -2.64 19.83
C LEU A 134 -0.50 -3.99 19.12
N ASP A 135 -0.62 -5.10 19.84
CA ASP A 135 -0.47 -6.44 19.27
C ASP A 135 -1.52 -6.70 18.18
N GLN A 136 -2.79 -6.37 18.44
CA GLN A 136 -3.90 -6.53 17.50
C GLN A 136 -3.73 -5.70 16.23
N ILE A 137 -3.47 -4.39 16.37
CA ILE A 137 -3.38 -3.49 15.22
C ILE A 137 -2.18 -3.81 14.34
N LEU A 138 -1.05 -4.20 14.95
CA LEU A 138 0.16 -4.55 14.23
C LEU A 138 0.02 -5.88 13.49
N ARG A 139 -0.58 -6.91 14.13
CA ARG A 139 -0.90 -8.18 13.46
C ARG A 139 -1.83 -7.96 12.28
N ARG A 140 -2.90 -7.20 12.49
CA ARG A 140 -3.86 -6.86 11.44
C ARG A 140 -3.16 -6.21 10.25
N PHE A 141 -2.31 -5.21 10.49
CA PHE A 141 -1.58 -4.52 9.44
C PHE A 141 -0.66 -5.45 8.65
N ILE A 142 0.05 -6.35 9.35
CA ILE A 142 0.94 -7.33 8.73
C ILE A 142 0.16 -8.34 7.88
N PHE A 143 -0.95 -8.87 8.38
CA PHE A 143 -1.73 -9.90 7.69
C PHE A 143 -2.58 -9.35 6.55
N GLU A 144 -3.09 -8.12 6.66
CA GLU A 144 -3.79 -7.44 5.57
C GLU A 144 -2.82 -6.88 4.51
N GLY A 145 -1.51 -6.90 4.79
CA GLY A 145 -0.49 -6.44 3.85
C GLY A 145 -0.36 -4.91 3.76
N GLY A 146 -0.96 -4.20 4.72
CA GLY A 146 -1.04 -2.74 4.80
C GLY A 146 -2.50 -2.24 4.73
N PHE A 147 -2.80 -1.18 5.47
CA PHE A 147 -4.06 -0.44 5.37
C PHE A 147 -3.89 1.01 5.87
N ASP A 148 -4.87 1.86 5.62
CA ASP A 148 -4.93 3.24 6.10
C ASP A 148 -5.98 3.40 7.22
N PHE A 149 -5.74 4.33 8.14
CA PHE A 149 -6.60 4.63 9.30
C PHE A 149 -7.62 5.73 9.02
#